data_AF-A0A660S586-F1
#
_entry.id   AF-A0A660S586-F1
#
_cell.length_a   1.000
_cell.length_b   1.000
_cell.length_c   1.000
_cell.angle_alpha   90.00
_cell.angle_beta   90.00
_cell.angle_gamma   90.00
#
_symmetry.space_group_name_H-M   'P 1'
#
loop_
_entity.id
_entity.type
_entity.pdbx_description
1 polymer ?
#
loop_
_entity_poly.entity_id
_entity_poly.type
_entity_poly.pdbx_seq_one_letter_code
_entity_poly.pdbx_strand_id
1 'polypeptide(L)'
;CRCGYYGHPTKPCQCTYQEIKKYRSKLSGPIIDRIDIHLEIPPVEFKDLIKENIKSSLDSKTIREKVINARKIQSRRYGSSLKINAKLKPKEIKRYCILEPKAEEFLEKVADKFNFSARSIHKILKVSRTIADLEESEIILKHHIAEAIQYRILEKPLWQN
;
A
#
# COMPACT_ATOMS: atom_id res chain seq x y z
N CYS A 1 -2.71 0.56 -20.40
CA CYS A 1 -2.87 1.08 -21.77
C CYS A 1 -1.57 0.90 -22.51
N ARG A 2 -1.58 0.49 -23.78
CA ARG A 2 -0.36 0.53 -24.61
C ARG A 2 0.10 1.97 -24.88
N CYS A 3 -0.85 2.90 -24.96
CA CYS A 3 -0.65 4.33 -25.14
C CYS A 3 -0.13 5.10 -23.90
N GLY A 4 -0.17 4.50 -22.71
CA GLY A 4 0.13 5.19 -21.44
C GLY A 4 -0.93 6.18 -20.92
N TYR A 5 -1.89 6.64 -21.73
CA TYR A 5 -2.82 7.73 -21.36
C TYR A 5 -4.17 7.33 -20.75
N TYR A 6 -4.38 6.06 -20.43
CA TYR A 6 -5.62 5.67 -19.74
C TYR A 6 -5.60 6.18 -18.30
N GLY A 7 -6.53 7.06 -17.93
CA GLY A 7 -6.56 7.74 -16.62
C GLY A 7 -5.69 9.00 -16.55
N HIS A 8 -5.08 9.43 -17.65
CA HIS A 8 -4.24 10.63 -17.66
C HIS A 8 -5.10 11.90 -17.55
N PRO A 9 -4.75 12.88 -16.69
CA PRO A 9 -5.60 14.04 -16.40
C PRO A 9 -5.85 14.93 -17.63
N THR A 10 -4.85 15.07 -18.51
CA THR A 10 -4.89 16.02 -19.64
C THR A 10 -4.77 15.39 -21.04
N LYS A 11 -4.49 14.09 -21.15
CA LYS A 11 -4.23 13.44 -22.44
C LYS A 11 -5.26 12.34 -22.68
N PRO A 12 -6.07 12.42 -23.75
CA PRO A 12 -7.06 11.40 -24.02
C PRO A 12 -6.41 10.06 -24.40
N CYS A 13 -7.00 8.99 -23.90
CA CYS A 13 -6.61 7.64 -24.27
C CYS A 13 -7.14 7.30 -25.66
N GLN A 14 -6.26 6.82 -26.56
CA GLN A 14 -6.64 6.38 -27.91
C GLN A 14 -6.87 4.87 -28.01
N CYS A 15 -6.62 4.10 -26.94
CA CYS A 15 -6.87 2.66 -26.96
C CYS A 15 -8.34 2.37 -26.68
N THR A 16 -8.88 1.39 -27.40
CA THR A 16 -10.17 0.80 -27.09
C THR A 16 -10.15 0.10 -25.72
N TYR A 17 -11.33 -0.09 -25.13
CA TYR A 17 -11.47 -0.83 -23.87
C TYR A 17 -10.83 -2.23 -23.94
N GLN A 18 -11.07 -2.95 -25.05
CA GLN A 18 -10.51 -4.28 -25.26
C GLN A 18 -8.98 -4.28 -25.30
N GLU A 19 -8.35 -3.29 -25.95
CA GLU A 19 -6.91 -3.14 -25.97
C GLU A 19 -6.34 -2.82 -24.59
N ILE A 20 -7.03 -1.97 -23.81
CA ILE A 20 -6.60 -1.64 -22.46
C ILE A 20 -6.66 -2.89 -21.56
N LYS A 21 -7.76 -3.65 -21.63
CA LYS A 21 -7.94 -4.90 -20.90
C LYS A 21 -6.86 -5.92 -21.27
N LYS A 22 -6.65 -6.16 -22.57
CA LYS A 22 -5.61 -7.08 -23.08
C LYS A 22 -4.20 -6.67 -22.66
N TYR A 23 -3.92 -5.36 -22.62
CA TYR A 23 -2.61 -4.87 -22.17
C TYR A 23 -2.41 -5.05 -20.66
N ARG A 24 -3.43 -4.75 -19.84
CA ARG A 24 -3.37 -4.89 -18.38
C ARG A 24 -3.33 -6.37 -17.94
N SER A 25 -3.97 -7.27 -18.69
CA SER A 25 -3.97 -8.72 -18.42
C SER A 25 -2.64 -9.42 -18.74
N LYS A 26 -1.61 -8.71 -19.21
CA LYS A 26 -0.27 -9.29 -19.42
C LYS A 26 0.39 -9.76 -18.11
N LEU A 27 0.02 -9.14 -16.99
CA LEU A 27 0.41 -9.59 -15.66
C LEU A 27 -0.66 -10.58 -15.16
N SER A 28 -0.24 -11.80 -14.85
CA SER A 28 -1.15 -12.82 -14.36
C SER A 28 -1.59 -12.51 -12.92
N GLY A 29 -2.80 -12.93 -12.57
CA GLY A 29 -3.31 -12.82 -11.19
C GLY A 29 -2.33 -13.36 -10.13
N PRO A 30 -1.69 -14.54 -10.32
CA PRO A 30 -0.68 -15.05 -9.39
C PRO A 30 0.56 -14.17 -9.19
N ILE A 31 0.93 -13.36 -10.19
CA ILE A 31 2.04 -12.40 -10.08
C ILE A 31 1.58 -11.15 -9.32
N ILE A 32 0.41 -10.62 -9.68
CA ILE A 32 -0.18 -9.44 -9.04
C ILE A 32 -0.41 -9.69 -7.55
N ASP A 33 -0.90 -10.88 -7.19
CA ASP A 33 -1.07 -11.33 -5.79
C ASP A 33 0.25 -11.42 -5.01
N ARG A 34 1.42 -11.30 -5.65
CA ARG A 34 2.73 -11.20 -4.98
C ARG A 34 3.22 -9.77 -4.77
N ILE A 35 2.54 -8.77 -5.30
CA ILE A 35 2.83 -7.36 -5.06
C ILE A 35 2.05 -6.91 -3.82
N ASP A 36 2.73 -6.23 -2.89
CA ASP A 36 2.14 -5.84 -1.60
C ASP A 36 1.49 -4.46 -1.64
N ILE A 37 2.01 -3.55 -2.48
CA ILE A 37 1.55 -2.17 -2.65
C ILE A 37 1.36 -1.88 -4.13
N HIS A 38 0.20 -1.37 -4.48
CA HIS A 38 -0.13 -0.79 -5.77
C HIS A 38 -0.48 0.69 -5.55
N LEU A 39 0.10 1.57 -6.35
CA LEU A 39 -0.18 3.00 -6.31
C LEU A 39 -0.18 3.55 -7.73
N GLU A 40 -1.23 4.27 -8.10
CA GLU A 40 -1.28 5.04 -9.33
C GLU A 40 -0.74 6.44 -9.05
N ILE A 41 0.36 6.79 -9.71
CA ILE A 41 1.02 8.09 -9.52
C ILE A 41 0.62 8.96 -10.71
N PRO A 42 -0.09 10.09 -10.48
CA PRO A 42 -0.42 11.01 -11.56
C PRO A 42 0.86 11.64 -12.13
N PRO A 43 0.85 12.05 -13.41
CA PRO A 43 1.97 12.80 -13.98
C PRO A 43 2.16 14.11 -13.23
N VAL A 44 3.41 14.49 -12.98
CA VAL A 44 3.75 15.79 -12.37
C VAL A 44 3.87 16.84 -13.48
N GLU A 45 3.26 18.01 -13.30
CA GLU A 45 3.39 19.10 -14.27
C GLU A 45 4.82 19.66 -14.30
N PHE A 46 5.31 20.03 -15.47
CA PHE A 46 6.65 20.61 -15.64
C PHE A 46 6.89 21.86 -14.78
N LYS A 47 5.86 22.69 -14.61
CA LYS A 47 5.91 23.87 -13.74
C LYS A 47 6.13 23.50 -12.28
N ASP A 48 5.60 22.36 -11.85
CA ASP A 48 5.77 21.85 -10.49
C ASP A 48 7.15 21.20 -10.35
N LEU A 49 7.67 20.52 -11.37
CA LEU A 49 9.04 20.01 -11.37
C LEU A 49 10.12 21.09 -11.27
N ILE A 50 9.89 22.28 -11.84
CA ILE A 50 10.87 23.40 -11.85
C ILE A 50 10.71 24.33 -10.65
N LYS A 51 9.55 24.36 -10.00
CA LYS A 51 9.40 25.10 -8.75
C LYS A 51 10.35 24.50 -7.69
N GLU A 52 11.48 25.15 -7.46
CA GLU A 52 12.39 24.86 -6.33
C GLU A 52 11.66 24.91 -4.97
N ASN A 53 10.49 25.55 -4.93
CA ASN A 53 9.65 25.72 -3.75
C ASN A 53 8.40 24.82 -3.72
N ILE A 54 8.41 23.62 -4.31
CA ILE A 54 7.54 22.57 -3.75
C ILE A 54 8.15 22.22 -2.39
N LYS A 55 7.81 23.02 -1.38
CA LYS A 55 7.97 22.66 0.02
C LYS A 55 7.06 21.46 0.25
N SER A 56 7.56 20.28 -0.08
CA SER A 56 7.18 19.06 0.62
C SER A 56 7.21 19.39 2.11
N SER A 57 6.14 19.06 2.84
CA SER A 57 6.12 19.27 4.29
C SER A 57 7.21 18.46 5.00
N LEU A 58 7.85 17.52 4.30
CA LEU A 58 8.89 16.62 4.82
C LEU A 58 10.06 16.52 3.82
N ASP A 59 11.26 16.87 4.26
CA ASP A 59 12.48 16.64 3.48
C ASP A 59 12.96 15.17 3.59
N SER A 60 13.87 14.79 2.69
CA SER A 60 14.43 13.42 2.64
C SER A 60 15.16 13.02 3.92
N LYS A 61 15.74 13.98 4.65
CA LYS A 61 16.44 13.71 5.92
C LYS A 61 15.42 13.33 7.00
N THR A 62 14.33 14.07 7.09
CA THR A 62 13.20 13.83 8.00
C THR A 62 12.56 12.46 7.73
N ILE A 63 12.30 12.14 6.46
CA ILE A 63 11.77 10.81 6.08
C ILE A 63 12.75 9.69 6.44
N ARG A 64 14.06 9.89 6.19
CA ARG A 64 15.09 8.92 6.56
C ARG A 64 15.09 8.65 8.07
N GLU A 65 14.96 9.68 8.89
CA GLU A 65 14.91 9.54 10.35
C GLU A 65 13.70 8.71 10.80
N LYS A 66 12.51 8.98 10.25
CA LYS A 66 11.30 8.16 10.49
C LYS A 66 11.52 6.69 10.13
N VAL A 67 12.10 6.41 8.96
CA VAL A 67 12.38 5.05 8.51
C VAL A 67 13.38 4.35 9.46
N ILE A 68 14.43 5.05 9.89
CA ILE A 68 15.39 4.51 10.84
C ILE A 68 14.73 4.17 12.18
N ASN A 69 13.85 5.05 12.70
CA ASN A 69 13.12 4.79 13.94
C ASN A 69 12.20 3.57 13.82
N ALA A 70 11.42 3.47 12.74
CA ALA A 70 10.59 2.30 12.48
C ALA A 70 11.43 1.00 12.40
N ARG A 71 12.61 1.05 11.79
CA ARG A 71 13.53 -0.11 11.74
C ARG A 71 14.11 -0.47 13.11
N LYS A 72 14.39 0.52 13.98
CA LYS A 72 14.79 0.27 15.37
C LYS A 72 13.66 -0.40 16.17
N ILE A 73 12.43 0.07 16.02
CA ILE A 73 11.24 -0.54 16.64
C ILE A 73 11.12 -2.01 16.22
N GLN A 74 11.23 -2.31 14.91
CA GLN A 74 11.20 -3.68 14.41
C GLN A 74 12.35 -4.54 14.94
N SER A 75 13.57 -3.98 14.97
CA SER A 75 14.74 -4.68 15.50
C SER A 75 14.55 -5.08 16.96
N ARG A 76 13.99 -4.19 17.79
CA ARG A 76 13.67 -4.48 19.19
C ARG A 76 12.57 -5.53 19.29
N ARG A 77 11.46 -5.35 18.56
CA ARG A 77 10.30 -6.25 18.56
C ARG A 77 10.66 -7.69 18.18
N TYR A 78 11.59 -7.84 17.23
CA TYR A 78 11.95 -9.14 16.66
C TYR A 78 13.28 -9.70 17.16
N GLY A 79 14.02 -8.96 17.99
CA GLY A 79 15.35 -9.33 18.47
C GLY A 79 16.40 -9.46 17.36
N SER A 80 16.17 -8.83 16.20
CA SER A 80 17.06 -8.94 15.03
C SER A 80 16.90 -7.75 14.09
N SER A 81 18.03 -7.12 13.72
CA SER A 81 18.05 -5.99 12.78
C SER A 81 17.67 -6.38 11.34
N LEU A 82 17.82 -7.65 10.99
CA LEU A 82 17.56 -8.19 9.65
C LEU A 82 16.08 -8.54 9.42
N LYS A 83 15.31 -8.66 10.51
CA LYS A 83 13.90 -9.04 10.43
C LYS A 83 13.01 -7.80 10.32
N ILE A 84 12.05 -7.88 9.40
CA ILE A 84 11.13 -6.79 9.05
C ILE A 84 9.69 -7.28 8.96
N ASN A 85 8.74 -6.35 9.03
CA ASN A 85 7.30 -6.63 8.94
C ASN A 85 6.93 -7.45 7.68
N ALA A 86 7.54 -7.15 6.53
CA ALA A 86 7.32 -7.89 5.28
C ALA A 86 7.62 -9.40 5.40
N LYS A 87 8.60 -9.77 6.24
CA LYS A 87 9.06 -11.16 6.43
C LYS A 87 8.29 -11.94 7.50
N LEU A 88 7.27 -11.35 8.14
CA LEU A 88 6.49 -12.04 9.17
C LEU A 88 5.78 -13.28 8.60
N LYS A 89 5.87 -14.40 9.32
CA LYS A 89 5.12 -15.63 9.07
C LYS A 89 3.72 -15.54 9.70
N PRO A 90 2.74 -16.37 9.28
CA PRO A 90 1.37 -16.29 9.78
C PRO A 90 1.23 -16.30 11.32
N LYS A 91 2.00 -17.15 12.01
CA LYS A 91 2.01 -17.17 13.49
C LYS A 91 2.53 -15.86 14.10
N GLU A 92 3.45 -15.19 13.43
CA GLU A 92 4.06 -13.95 13.88
C GLU A 92 3.18 -12.74 13.57
N ILE A 93 2.41 -12.78 12.48
CA ILE A 93 1.38 -11.77 12.18
C ILE A 93 0.39 -11.71 13.35
N LYS A 94 -0.15 -12.85 13.78
CA LYS A 94 -1.05 -12.92 14.95
C LYS A 94 -0.42 -12.37 16.24
N ARG A 95 0.89 -12.52 16.40
CA ARG A 95 1.61 -12.09 17.60
C ARG A 95 1.95 -10.59 17.61
N TYR A 96 2.28 -10.02 16.46
CA TYR A 96 2.88 -8.68 16.37
C TYR A 96 2.00 -7.63 15.68
N CYS A 97 0.99 -8.06 14.94
CA CYS A 97 0.00 -7.17 14.34
C CYS A 97 -1.22 -7.12 15.28
N ILE A 98 -1.02 -6.56 16.48
CA ILE A 98 -2.11 -6.35 17.44
C ILE A 98 -2.94 -5.16 16.98
N LEU A 99 -4.26 -5.33 16.89
CA LEU A 99 -5.19 -4.30 16.43
C LEU A 99 -5.95 -3.71 17.62
N GLU A 100 -6.36 -2.45 17.51
CA GLU A 100 -7.41 -1.94 18.38
C GLU A 100 -8.78 -2.53 17.98
N PRO A 101 -9.79 -2.58 18.88
CA PRO A 101 -11.11 -3.14 18.56
C PRO A 101 -11.77 -2.50 17.33
N LYS A 102 -11.64 -1.17 17.16
CA LYS A 102 -12.19 -0.45 16.00
C LYS A 102 -11.50 -0.81 14.69
N ALA A 103 -10.23 -1.22 14.73
CA ALA A 103 -9.47 -1.65 13.56
C ALA A 103 -9.84 -3.08 13.16
N GLU A 104 -10.09 -3.96 14.12
CA GLU A 104 -10.58 -5.33 13.88
C GLU A 104 -11.95 -5.31 13.19
N GLU A 105 -12.92 -4.61 13.77
CA GLU A 105 -14.27 -4.47 13.20
C GLU A 105 -14.22 -3.86 11.79
N PHE A 106 -13.36 -2.87 11.57
CA PHE A 106 -13.20 -2.26 10.26
C PHE A 106 -12.57 -3.23 9.25
N LEU A 107 -11.54 -3.98 9.64
CA LEU A 107 -10.89 -4.95 8.78
C LEU A 107 -11.85 -6.07 8.36
N GLU A 108 -12.68 -6.57 9.28
CA GLU A 108 -13.70 -7.58 9.01
C GLU A 108 -14.70 -7.09 7.96
N LYS A 109 -15.30 -5.91 8.17
CA LYS A 109 -16.25 -5.30 7.22
C LYS A 109 -15.65 -5.11 5.82
N VAL A 110 -14.40 -4.69 5.73
CA VAL A 110 -13.71 -4.50 4.45
C VAL A 110 -13.38 -5.86 3.82
N ALA A 111 -12.93 -6.83 4.61
CA ALA A 111 -12.62 -8.17 4.11
C ALA A 111 -13.83 -8.82 3.45
N ASP A 112 -15.02 -8.69 4.06
CA ASP A 112 -16.27 -9.17 3.49
C ASP A 112 -16.68 -8.38 2.25
N LYS A 113 -16.61 -7.03 2.30
CA LYS A 113 -17.01 -6.18 1.16
C LYS A 113 -16.15 -6.41 -0.09
N PHE A 114 -14.87 -6.71 0.08
CA PHE A 114 -13.92 -6.87 -1.03
C PHE A 114 -13.53 -8.33 -1.28
N ASN A 115 -14.14 -9.29 -0.59
CA ASN A 115 -13.82 -10.73 -0.62
C ASN A 115 -12.31 -10.99 -0.49
N PHE A 116 -11.66 -10.38 0.50
CA PHE A 116 -10.22 -10.55 0.71
C PHE A 116 -9.89 -11.98 1.17
N SER A 117 -8.95 -12.61 0.45
CA SER A 117 -8.38 -13.89 0.87
C SER A 117 -7.57 -13.76 2.18
N ALA A 118 -7.31 -14.86 2.88
CA ALA A 118 -6.44 -14.84 4.06
C ALA A 118 -5.05 -14.26 3.76
N ARG A 119 -4.52 -14.51 2.56
CA ARG A 119 -3.25 -13.92 2.09
C ARG A 119 -3.35 -12.40 1.95
N SER A 120 -4.47 -11.92 1.42
CA SER A 120 -4.77 -10.50 1.29
C SER A 120 -4.76 -9.80 2.64
N ILE A 121 -5.46 -10.38 3.61
CA ILE A 121 -5.52 -9.87 4.99
C ILE A 121 -4.11 -9.84 5.61
N HIS A 122 -3.33 -10.92 5.46
CA HIS A 122 -1.95 -10.96 5.97
C HIS A 122 -1.06 -9.85 5.40
N LYS A 123 -1.19 -9.50 4.11
CA LYS A 123 -0.45 -8.39 3.51
C LYS A 123 -0.88 -7.06 4.09
N ILE A 124 -2.20 -6.83 4.19
CA ILE A 124 -2.77 -5.62 4.79
C ILE A 124 -2.22 -5.44 6.21
N LEU A 125 -2.21 -6.50 7.02
CA LEU A 125 -1.68 -6.45 8.39
C LEU A 125 -0.19 -6.10 8.42
N LYS A 126 0.64 -6.67 7.53
CA LYS A 126 2.08 -6.34 7.45
C LYS A 126 2.34 -4.88 7.05
N VAL A 127 1.57 -4.37 6.09
CA VAL A 127 1.67 -2.97 5.64
C VAL A 127 1.19 -2.05 6.76
N SER A 128 0.04 -2.34 7.36
CA SER A 128 -0.53 -1.57 8.49
C SER A 128 0.42 -1.53 9.68
N ARG A 129 1.09 -2.65 9.99
CA ARG A 129 2.12 -2.70 11.03
C ARG A 129 3.29 -1.77 10.73
N THR A 130 3.67 -1.64 9.46
CA THR A 130 4.76 -0.75 9.02
C THR A 130 4.36 0.71 9.11
N ILE A 131 3.12 1.06 8.71
CA ILE A 131 2.56 2.41 8.87
C ILE A 131 2.54 2.78 10.36
N ALA A 132 2.04 1.88 11.19
CA ALA A 132 2.02 2.07 12.63
C ALA A 132 3.43 2.23 13.24
N ASP A 133 4.44 1.52 12.73
CA ASP A 133 5.83 1.70 13.17
C ASP A 133 6.42 3.06 12.74
N LEU A 134 6.01 3.59 11.58
CA LEU A 134 6.40 4.93 11.12
C LEU A 134 5.75 6.06 11.92
N GLU A 135 4.61 5.77 12.56
CA GLU A 135 3.92 6.64 13.51
C GLU A 135 4.29 6.34 14.98
N GLU A 136 5.26 5.45 15.21
CA GLU A 136 5.70 5.02 16.55
C GLU A 136 4.57 4.47 17.44
N SER A 137 3.52 3.93 16.82
CA SER A 137 2.37 3.35 17.50
C SER A 137 2.62 1.88 17.85
N GLU A 138 2.34 1.47 19.09
CA GLU A 138 2.53 0.07 19.52
C GLU A 138 1.49 -0.89 18.94
N ILE A 139 0.26 -0.41 18.73
CA ILE A 139 -0.86 -1.17 18.17
C ILE A 139 -1.26 -0.66 16.79
N ILE A 140 -1.98 -1.46 16.03
CA ILE A 140 -2.50 -1.08 14.73
C ILE A 140 -3.88 -0.44 14.93
N LEU A 141 -3.93 0.87 14.74
CA LEU A 141 -5.14 1.68 14.72
C LEU A 141 -5.87 1.58 13.38
N LYS A 142 -7.15 1.97 13.39
CA LYS A 142 -8.05 1.87 12.23
C LYS A 142 -7.50 2.62 11.02
N HIS A 143 -6.88 3.80 11.20
CA HIS A 143 -6.36 4.58 10.08
C HIS A 143 -5.16 3.90 9.41
N HIS A 144 -4.30 3.19 10.16
CA HIS A 144 -3.22 2.41 9.57
C HIS A 144 -3.75 1.31 8.64
N ILE A 145 -4.84 0.64 9.04
CA ILE A 145 -5.53 -0.37 8.22
C ILE A 145 -6.15 0.29 6.99
N ALA A 146 -6.84 1.42 7.17
CA ALA A 146 -7.46 2.16 6.07
C ALA A 146 -6.45 2.60 5.02
N GLU A 147 -5.29 3.11 5.43
CA GLU A 147 -4.21 3.50 4.53
C GLU A 147 -3.62 2.27 3.80
N ALA A 148 -3.31 1.19 4.53
CA ALA A 148 -2.81 -0.05 3.92
C ALA A 148 -3.78 -0.64 2.87
N ILE A 149 -5.07 -0.52 3.12
CA ILE A 149 -6.13 -0.94 2.20
C ILE A 149 -6.15 -0.06 0.94
N GLN A 150 -5.95 1.26 1.06
CA GLN A 150 -5.89 2.17 -0.10
C GLN A 150 -4.75 1.80 -1.05
N TYR A 151 -3.60 1.37 -0.50
CA TYR A 151 -2.48 0.84 -1.26
C TYR A 151 -2.75 -0.50 -1.96
N ARG A 152 -3.94 -1.10 -1.78
CA ARG A 152 -4.26 -2.44 -2.31
C ARG A 152 -5.54 -2.51 -3.13
N ILE A 153 -6.56 -1.71 -2.80
CA ILE A 153 -7.88 -1.73 -3.47
C ILE A 153 -7.84 -1.31 -4.94
N LEU A 154 -6.73 -0.74 -5.42
CA LEU A 154 -6.50 -0.50 -6.85
C LEU A 154 -6.63 -1.77 -7.72
N GLU A 155 -6.67 -2.95 -7.11
CA GLU A 155 -6.97 -4.23 -7.77
C GLU A 155 -8.41 -4.38 -8.27
N LYS A 156 -9.43 -3.68 -7.76
CA LYS A 156 -10.74 -3.79 -8.44
C LYS A 156 -10.67 -2.99 -9.72
N PRO A 157 -10.62 -3.67 -10.87
CA PRO A 157 -10.68 -2.97 -12.12
C PRO A 157 -12.04 -2.24 -12.08
N LEU A 158 -12.08 -0.92 -12.35
CA LEU A 158 -13.29 -0.13 -12.68
C LEU A 158 -14.07 -0.66 -13.92
N TRP A 159 -13.98 -1.96 -14.20
CA TRP A 159 -14.39 -2.61 -15.43
C TRP A 159 -15.29 -3.82 -15.17
N GLN A 160 -15.81 -3.96 -13.94
CA GLN A 160 -16.86 -4.92 -13.59
C GLN A 160 -18.28 -4.31 -13.58
N ASN A 161 -18.41 -3.03 -13.93
CA ASN A 161 -19.69 -2.43 -14.32
C ASN A 161 -19.56 -1.90 -15.75
#